data_AF-A0A5J4KJU5-F1
#
_entry.id   AF-A0A5J4KJU5-F1
#
_cell.length_a   1.000
_cell.length_b   1.000
_cell.length_c   1.000
_cell.angle_alpha   90.00
_cell.angle_beta   90.00
_cell.angle_gamma   90.00
#
_symmetry.space_group_name_H-M   'P 1'
#
loop_
_entity.id
_entity.type
_entity.pdbx_description
1 polymer ?
#
loop_
_entity_poly.entity_id
_entity_poly.type
_entity_poly.pdbx_seq_one_letter_code
_entity_poly.pdbx_strand_id
1 'polypeptide(L)'
;MPEIPPFLDARTPPEPDRTGWILDQYKELVAAIRFLSTIPIPGSAQLFRTDTGDARLFLGSAYFPLVGLLLSALLYACVWIFGSLVSPLVLAALLVVLLVLLTGGLHLDGLMDSCDGLFGGRSPERKLEIMRDSRVGSFGVLGGICILLLKFALLASLNLQLIPLALLTILPISRWTMVQAMYAFPSARATGLGAAFRQTVTRDRLICAAVLTLIIAWFASHLVGLILWFCATLISWLIGRWITSALGGLTGDSYGTLAEVMEVVLLLLFTLLRFWF
;
A
#
# COMPACT_ATOMS: atom_id res chain seq x y z
N MET A 1 32.14 -16.72 12.83
CA MET A 1 30.96 -15.85 12.60
C MET A 1 29.82 -16.46 13.39
N PRO A 2 29.12 -15.72 14.27
CA PRO A 2 27.96 -16.28 14.95
C PRO A 2 26.84 -16.49 13.91
N GLU A 3 26.31 -17.71 13.85
CA GLU A 3 25.16 -18.05 13.02
C GLU A 3 23.97 -17.18 13.43
N ILE A 4 23.42 -16.43 12.46
CA ILE A 4 22.12 -15.77 12.64
C ILE A 4 21.10 -16.90 12.71
N PRO A 5 20.35 -17.06 13.81
CA PRO A 5 19.36 -18.13 13.90
C PRO A 5 18.33 -17.98 12.77
N PRO A 6 17.85 -19.09 12.19
CA PRO A 6 16.83 -19.03 11.15
C PRO A 6 15.58 -18.35 11.70
N PHE A 7 15.09 -17.34 10.99
CA PHE A 7 13.82 -16.69 11.31
C PHE A 7 12.72 -17.74 11.42
N LEU A 8 12.08 -17.85 12.58
CA LEU A 8 10.96 -18.75 12.83
C LEU A 8 9.83 -18.47 11.83
N ASP A 9 9.42 -19.50 11.10
CA ASP A 9 8.30 -19.44 10.15
C ASP A 9 7.01 -19.07 10.90
N ALA A 10 6.50 -17.85 10.67
CA ALA A 10 5.28 -17.36 11.31
C ALA A 10 4.00 -18.08 10.81
N ARG A 11 4.12 -19.15 10.03
CA ARG A 11 3.02 -20.07 9.69
C ARG A 11 2.54 -20.93 10.86
N THR A 12 3.25 -20.96 12.00
CA THR A 12 2.76 -21.54 13.25
C THR A 12 2.47 -20.43 14.27
N PRO A 13 1.23 -19.94 14.37
CA PRO A 13 0.87 -19.00 15.42
C PRO A 13 0.93 -19.70 16.80
N PRO A 14 1.45 -19.03 17.84
CA PRO A 14 1.34 -19.53 19.22
C PRO A 14 -0.14 -19.55 19.64
N GLU A 15 -0.47 -20.38 20.64
CA GLU A 15 -1.85 -20.42 21.16
C GLU A 15 -2.30 -19.02 21.61
N PRO A 16 -3.53 -18.59 21.26
CA PRO A 16 -4.01 -17.27 21.57
C PRO A 16 -4.26 -17.13 23.08
N ASP A 17 -3.40 -16.36 23.76
CA ASP A 17 -3.69 -15.85 25.10
C ASP A 17 -4.86 -14.84 25.01
N ARG A 18 -6.04 -15.29 25.43
CA ARG A 18 -7.29 -14.51 25.35
C ARG A 18 -7.26 -13.23 26.18
N THR A 19 -6.34 -13.11 27.13
CA THR A 19 -6.24 -11.98 28.07
C THR A 19 -5.57 -10.76 27.44
N GLY A 20 -4.77 -10.95 26.37
CA GLY A 20 -4.02 -9.90 25.67
C GLY A 20 -4.52 -9.55 24.26
N TRP A 21 -5.53 -10.25 23.74
CA TRP A 21 -5.92 -10.16 22.32
C TRP A 21 -6.22 -8.74 21.84
N ILE A 22 -6.99 -7.95 22.61
CA ILE A 22 -7.33 -6.56 22.25
C ILE A 22 -6.06 -5.71 22.14
N LEU A 23 -5.14 -5.88 23.10
CA LEU A 23 -3.89 -5.14 23.11
C LEU A 23 -3.02 -5.52 21.90
N ASP A 24 -3.06 -6.77 21.48
CA ASP A 24 -2.33 -7.24 20.30
C ASP A 24 -2.95 -6.74 18.99
N GLN A 25 -4.28 -6.72 18.88
CA GLN A 25 -4.97 -6.06 17.75
C GLN A 25 -4.63 -4.56 17.69
N TYR A 26 -4.58 -3.87 18.84
CA TYR A 26 -4.18 -2.48 18.91
C TYR A 26 -2.73 -2.28 18.44
N LYS A 27 -1.78 -3.10 18.91
CA LYS A 27 -0.38 -3.06 18.46
C LYS A 27 -0.27 -3.27 16.94
N GLU A 28 -1.01 -4.21 16.38
CA GLU A 28 -1.03 -4.46 14.94
C GLU A 28 -1.58 -3.26 14.16
N LEU A 29 -2.68 -2.66 14.61
CA LEU A 29 -3.22 -1.44 13.98
C LEU A 29 -2.20 -0.28 14.04
N VAL A 30 -1.58 -0.05 15.19
CA VAL A 30 -0.55 0.99 15.36
C VAL A 30 0.64 0.72 14.45
N ALA A 31 1.08 -0.53 14.32
CA ALA A 31 2.15 -0.91 13.41
C ALA A 31 1.78 -0.63 11.95
N ALA A 32 0.56 -0.95 11.52
CA ALA A 32 0.08 -0.68 10.18
C ALA A 32 0.05 0.82 9.87
N ILE A 33 -0.46 1.64 10.80
CA ILE A 33 -0.53 3.09 10.61
C ILE A 33 0.87 3.70 10.53
N ARG A 34 1.79 3.30 11.41
CA ARG A 34 3.18 3.78 11.38
C ARG A 34 3.93 3.33 10.14
N PHE A 35 3.61 2.16 9.60
CA PHE A 35 4.27 1.64 8.42
C PHE A 35 3.80 2.35 7.15
N LEU A 36 2.49 2.59 7.00
CA LEU A 36 1.89 3.14 5.79
C LEU A 36 1.64 4.65 5.84
N SER A 37 1.96 5.33 6.96
CA SER A 37 1.75 6.76 7.11
C SER A 37 2.77 7.43 8.05
N THR A 38 2.88 8.75 7.94
CA THR A 38 3.70 9.62 8.80
C THR A 38 2.97 10.08 10.06
N ILE A 39 1.74 9.60 10.29
CA ILE A 39 0.90 10.04 11.41
C ILE A 39 1.58 9.63 12.73
N PRO A 40 1.91 10.59 13.60
CA PRO A 40 2.60 10.29 14.85
C PRO A 40 1.61 9.68 15.85
N ILE A 41 1.60 8.36 15.95
CA ILE A 41 0.84 7.64 16.98
C ILE A 41 1.73 7.37 18.18
N PRO A 42 1.37 7.77 19.42
CA PRO A 42 2.12 7.44 20.63
C PRO A 42 2.18 5.93 20.92
N GLY A 43 3.30 5.44 21.46
CA GLY A 43 3.43 4.05 21.92
C GLY A 43 4.77 3.39 21.58
N SER A 44 5.17 2.39 22.36
CA SER A 44 6.43 1.64 22.18
C SER A 44 6.27 0.44 21.24
N ALA A 45 5.53 0.57 20.14
CA ALA A 45 5.70 -0.36 19.04
C ALA A 45 7.05 -0.04 18.39
N GLN A 46 8.14 -0.39 19.08
CA GLN A 46 9.39 -0.70 18.42
C GLN A 46 8.98 -1.71 17.35
N LEU A 47 9.07 -1.33 16.07
CA LEU A 47 8.90 -2.28 14.96
C LEU A 47 9.80 -3.53 15.12
N PHE A 48 10.74 -3.46 16.08
CA PHE A 48 11.75 -4.43 16.42
C PHE A 48 12.03 -4.39 17.94
N ARG A 49 11.35 -5.23 18.73
CA ARG A 49 11.89 -5.92 19.91
C ARG A 49 10.76 -6.56 20.71
N THR A 50 10.88 -7.85 20.89
CA THR A 50 10.33 -8.60 22.01
C THR A 50 11.54 -9.03 22.82
N ASP A 51 11.56 -8.70 24.11
CA ASP A 51 12.59 -9.09 25.08
C ASP A 51 12.60 -10.62 25.37
N THR A 52 12.19 -11.42 24.40
CA THR A 52 12.02 -12.87 24.47
C THR A 52 12.59 -13.55 23.22
N GLY A 53 13.81 -13.20 22.79
CA GLY A 53 14.60 -13.99 21.82
C GLY A 53 14.04 -14.17 20.39
N ASP A 54 12.76 -13.89 20.16
CA ASP A 54 12.00 -14.11 18.94
C ASP A 54 11.53 -12.76 18.40
N ALA A 55 12.41 -12.03 17.70
CA ALA A 55 12.07 -10.77 17.06
C ALA A 55 11.11 -11.00 15.87
N ARG A 56 9.83 -11.20 16.14
CA ARG A 56 8.78 -11.28 15.12
C ARG A 56 8.40 -9.86 14.70
N LEU A 57 8.63 -9.53 13.43
CA LEU A 57 8.12 -8.29 12.84
C LEU A 57 6.59 -8.38 12.80
N PHE A 58 5.86 -7.36 13.25
CA PHE A 58 4.42 -7.28 13.07
C PHE A 58 4.09 -6.00 12.31
N LEU A 59 3.61 -6.12 11.08
CA LEU A 59 3.18 -4.97 10.26
C LEU A 59 1.70 -4.64 10.44
N GLY A 60 0.92 -5.55 11.03
CA GLY A 60 -0.53 -5.45 11.06
C GLY A 60 -1.14 -5.46 9.66
N SER A 61 -0.69 -6.36 8.78
CA SER A 61 -1.13 -6.41 7.37
C SER A 61 -2.64 -6.52 7.20
N ALA A 62 -3.35 -7.16 8.14
CA ALA A 62 -4.82 -7.21 8.16
C ALA A 62 -5.48 -5.80 8.21
N TYR A 63 -4.78 -4.81 8.75
CA TYR A 63 -5.25 -3.44 8.95
C TYR A 63 -4.83 -2.47 7.86
N PHE A 64 -4.07 -2.90 6.85
CA PHE A 64 -3.65 -2.05 5.73
C PHE A 64 -4.84 -1.33 5.06
N PRO A 65 -5.99 -2.00 4.80
CA PRO A 65 -7.19 -1.32 4.29
C PRO A 65 -7.73 -0.23 5.22
N LEU A 66 -7.66 -0.41 6.55
CA LEU A 66 -8.05 0.63 7.51
C LEU A 66 -7.12 1.84 7.44
N VAL A 67 -5.83 1.65 7.16
CA VAL A 67 -4.93 2.78 6.94
C VAL A 67 -5.31 3.53 5.67
N GLY A 68 -5.70 2.81 4.60
CA GLY A 68 -6.27 3.43 3.41
C GLY A 68 -7.53 4.25 3.72
N LEU A 69 -8.40 3.74 4.60
CA LEU A 69 -9.60 4.46 5.03
C LEU A 69 -9.26 5.70 5.88
N LEU A 70 -8.28 5.60 6.77
CA LEU A 70 -7.76 6.72 7.57
C LEU A 70 -7.22 7.83 6.66
N LEU A 71 -6.39 7.49 5.68
CA LEU A 71 -5.87 8.45 4.69
C LEU A 71 -7.02 9.10 3.90
N SER A 72 -8.03 8.32 3.52
CA SER A 72 -9.22 8.83 2.83
C SER A 72 -9.99 9.84 3.68
N ALA A 73 -10.15 9.59 4.98
CA ALA A 73 -10.83 10.49 5.90
C ALA A 73 -10.09 11.84 6.05
N LEU A 74 -8.75 11.80 6.10
CA LEU A 74 -7.93 13.01 6.16
C LEU A 74 -8.00 13.82 4.85
N LEU A 75 -7.96 13.15 3.70
CA LEU A 75 -8.16 13.80 2.41
C LEU A 75 -9.59 14.33 2.26
N TYR A 76 -10.59 13.62 2.78
CA TYR A 76 -11.97 14.11 2.83
C TYR A 76 -12.09 15.40 3.63
N ALA A 77 -11.42 15.51 4.78
CA ALA A 77 -11.37 16.76 5.54
C ALA A 77 -10.76 17.90 4.72
N CYS A 78 -9.73 17.63 3.90
CA CYS A 78 -9.18 18.61 2.96
C CYS A 78 -10.22 19.05 1.90
N VAL A 79 -10.98 18.11 1.32
CA VAL A 79 -12.09 18.43 0.40
C VAL A 79 -13.17 19.26 1.10
N TRP A 80 -13.53 18.92 2.34
CA TRP A 80 -14.55 19.65 3.09
C TRP A 80 -14.13 21.09 3.41
N ILE A 81 -12.87 21.32 3.77
CA ILE A 81 -12.33 22.65 4.08
C ILE A 81 -12.13 23.50 2.82
N PHE A 82 -11.49 22.94 1.79
CA PHE A 82 -11.02 23.72 0.64
C PHE A 82 -11.90 23.61 -0.60
N GLY A 83 -12.78 22.61 -0.69
CA GLY A 83 -13.48 22.24 -1.91
C GLY A 83 -14.35 23.34 -2.51
N SER A 84 -14.92 24.22 -1.67
CA SER A 84 -15.68 25.40 -2.12
C SER A 84 -14.86 26.69 -2.14
N LEU A 85 -13.60 26.65 -1.68
CA LEU A 85 -12.73 27.83 -1.54
C LEU A 85 -11.75 27.99 -2.70
N VAL A 86 -11.40 26.89 -3.37
CA VAL A 86 -10.38 26.89 -4.43
C VAL A 86 -10.90 26.23 -5.71
N SER A 87 -10.18 26.40 -6.82
CA SER A 87 -10.53 25.75 -8.09
C SER A 87 -10.30 24.24 -8.02
N PRO A 88 -10.96 23.43 -8.88
CA PRO A 88 -10.75 21.98 -8.94
C PRO A 88 -9.27 21.58 -9.16
N LEU A 89 -8.53 22.39 -9.92
CA LEU A 89 -7.09 22.17 -10.14
C LEU A 89 -6.31 22.34 -8.83
N VAL A 90 -6.55 23.42 -8.08
CA VAL A 90 -5.84 23.65 -6.82
C VAL A 90 -6.20 22.58 -5.80
N LEU A 91 -7.48 22.18 -5.71
CA LEU A 91 -7.90 21.10 -4.83
C LEU A 91 -7.20 19.77 -5.18
N ALA A 92 -7.17 19.39 -6.45
CA ALA A 92 -6.50 18.18 -6.90
C ALA A 92 -5.00 18.18 -6.54
N ALA A 93 -4.32 19.31 -6.73
CA ALA A 93 -2.92 19.46 -6.33
C ALA A 93 -2.73 19.30 -4.81
N LEU A 94 -3.60 19.93 -4.00
CA LEU A 94 -3.57 19.80 -2.54
C LEU A 94 -3.77 18.35 -2.09
N LEU A 95 -4.71 17.61 -2.70
CA LEU A 95 -4.96 16.21 -2.35
C LEU A 95 -3.77 15.31 -2.69
N VAL A 96 -3.14 15.51 -3.85
CA VAL A 96 -1.94 14.75 -4.25
C VAL A 96 -0.77 15.04 -3.30
N VAL A 97 -0.49 16.31 -3.03
CA VAL A 97 0.58 16.72 -2.10
C VAL A 97 0.33 16.18 -0.69
N LEU A 98 -0.91 16.31 -0.19
CA LEU A 98 -1.27 15.84 1.13
C LEU A 98 -1.12 14.31 1.24
N LEU A 99 -1.49 13.55 0.21
CA LEU A 99 -1.31 12.10 0.21
C LEU A 99 0.18 11.71 0.24
N VAL A 100 1.05 12.42 -0.49
CA VAL A 100 2.50 12.22 -0.42
C VAL A 100 3.04 12.52 0.98
N LEU A 101 2.63 13.63 1.60
CA LEU A 101 3.05 13.98 2.96
C LEU A 101 2.56 12.97 4.00
N LEU A 102 1.30 12.56 3.93
CA LEU A 102 0.69 11.61 4.86
C LEU A 102 1.30 10.21 4.74
N THR A 103 1.82 9.83 3.57
CA THR A 103 2.53 8.55 3.37
C THR A 103 4.05 8.67 3.53
N GLY A 104 4.57 9.90 3.70
CA GLY A 104 6.01 10.18 3.75
C GLY A 104 6.73 9.90 2.45
N GLY A 105 6.00 9.77 1.33
CA GLY A 105 6.56 9.38 0.04
C GLY A 105 7.00 7.92 -0.06
N LEU A 106 6.77 7.06 0.95
CA LEU A 106 7.29 5.69 1.00
C LEU A 106 6.90 4.85 -0.23
N HIS A 107 5.62 4.90 -0.64
CA HIS A 107 5.16 4.13 -1.80
C HIS A 107 5.64 4.71 -3.12
N LEU A 108 5.71 6.04 -3.20
CA LEU A 108 6.20 6.76 -4.38
C LEU A 108 7.69 6.50 -4.61
N ASP A 109 8.49 6.47 -3.54
CA ASP A 109 9.89 6.06 -3.57
C ASP A 109 10.02 4.62 -4.09
N GLY A 110 9.22 3.69 -3.56
CA GLY A 110 9.18 2.31 -4.04
C GLY A 110 8.79 2.17 -5.52
N LEU A 111 7.90 3.02 -6.04
CA LEU A 111 7.59 3.13 -7.47
C LEU A 111 8.81 3.60 -8.26
N MET A 112 9.48 4.66 -7.80
CA MET A 112 10.65 5.23 -8.48
C MET A 112 11.79 4.21 -8.55
N ASP A 113 12.12 3.55 -7.44
CA ASP A 113 13.11 2.48 -7.38
C ASP A 113 12.74 1.32 -8.31
N SER A 114 11.47 0.91 -8.30
CA SER A 114 11.00 -0.18 -9.18
C SER A 114 11.10 0.20 -10.64
N CYS A 115 10.81 1.45 -11.02
CA CYS A 115 11.01 1.93 -12.39
C CYS A 115 12.49 1.89 -12.79
N ASP A 116 13.39 2.40 -11.96
CA ASP A 116 14.83 2.37 -12.23
C ASP A 116 15.37 0.94 -12.34
N GLY A 117 14.96 0.06 -11.43
CA GLY A 117 15.27 -1.36 -11.47
C GLY A 117 14.76 -2.02 -12.73
N LEU A 118 13.44 -2.07 -12.90
CA LEU A 118 12.75 -2.87 -13.92
C LEU A 118 13.09 -2.45 -15.35
N PHE A 119 13.29 -1.15 -15.58
CA PHE A 119 13.58 -0.60 -16.91
C PHE A 119 15.07 -0.28 -17.14
N GLY A 120 15.88 -0.12 -16.08
CA GLY A 120 17.31 0.14 -16.19
C GLY A 120 18.20 -1.11 -16.18
N GLY A 121 17.76 -2.20 -15.55
CA GLY A 121 18.53 -3.45 -15.44
C GLY A 121 18.16 -4.51 -16.50
N ARG A 122 19.16 -5.28 -16.97
CA ARG A 122 18.95 -6.36 -17.95
C ARG A 122 18.78 -7.75 -17.34
N SER A 123 19.46 -8.06 -16.24
CA SER A 123 19.29 -9.31 -15.48
C SER A 123 18.58 -9.04 -14.15
N PRO A 124 17.89 -10.03 -13.55
CA PRO A 124 17.25 -9.88 -12.24
C PRO A 124 18.17 -9.31 -11.16
N GLU A 125 19.43 -9.76 -11.13
CA GLU A 125 20.44 -9.33 -10.16
C GLU A 125 20.77 -7.85 -10.35
N ARG A 126 20.97 -7.40 -11.60
CA ARG A 126 21.27 -6.00 -11.89
C ARG A 126 20.08 -5.09 -11.60
N LYS A 127 18.85 -5.55 -11.87
CA LYS A 127 17.62 -4.81 -11.52
C LYS A 127 17.54 -4.60 -10.01
N LEU A 128 17.76 -5.65 -9.23
CA LEU A 128 17.75 -5.59 -7.76
C LEU A 128 18.89 -4.75 -7.19
N GLU A 129 20.05 -4.72 -7.84
CA GLU A 129 21.18 -3.86 -7.48
C GLU A 129 20.83 -2.38 -7.69
N ILE A 130 20.21 -2.03 -8.83
CA ILE A 130 19.74 -0.67 -9.11
C ILE A 130 18.72 -0.23 -8.07
N MET A 131 17.75 -1.08 -7.72
CA MET A 131 16.75 -0.82 -6.66
C MET A 131 17.33 -0.75 -5.22
N ARG A 132 18.65 -0.87 -5.04
CA ARG A 132 19.32 -0.64 -3.75
C ARG A 132 20.20 0.59 -3.77
N ASP A 133 20.46 1.11 -4.96
CA ASP A 133 21.22 2.32 -5.14
C ASP A 133 20.37 3.50 -4.69
N SER A 134 20.86 4.31 -3.76
CA SER A 134 20.12 5.48 -3.27
C SER A 134 20.06 6.61 -4.30
N ARG A 135 20.73 6.47 -5.45
CA ARG A 135 20.68 7.43 -6.55
C ARG A 135 19.45 7.18 -7.39
N VAL A 136 18.65 8.23 -7.57
CA VAL A 136 17.50 8.21 -8.48
C VAL A 136 17.98 8.22 -9.94
N GLY A 137 17.47 7.31 -10.74
CA GLY A 137 17.67 7.25 -12.19
C GLY A 137 16.57 7.95 -12.98
N SER A 138 16.74 8.01 -14.30
CA SER A 138 15.79 8.71 -15.19
C SER A 138 14.43 8.02 -15.25
N PHE A 139 14.38 6.69 -15.15
CA PHE A 139 13.11 5.95 -15.16
C PHE A 139 12.32 6.19 -13.88
N GLY A 140 13.00 6.29 -12.73
CA GLY A 140 12.39 6.64 -11.46
C GLY A 140 11.74 8.01 -11.51
N VAL A 141 12.48 9.04 -11.94
CA VAL A 141 11.94 10.41 -12.11
C VAL A 141 10.73 10.42 -13.05
N LEU A 142 10.85 9.79 -14.24
CA LEU A 142 9.75 9.75 -15.20
C LEU A 142 8.52 9.02 -14.65
N GLY A 143 8.71 7.90 -13.95
CA GLY A 143 7.64 7.13 -13.32
C GLY A 143 6.91 7.95 -12.25
N GLY A 144 7.65 8.61 -11.36
CA GLY A 144 7.09 9.49 -10.34
C GLY A 144 6.29 10.64 -10.94
N ILE A 145 6.84 11.32 -11.95
CA ILE A 145 6.13 12.39 -12.68
C ILE A 145 4.84 11.87 -13.31
N CYS A 146 4.88 10.72 -14.00
CA CYS A 146 3.71 10.17 -14.68
C CYS A 146 2.58 9.84 -13.68
N ILE A 147 2.89 9.20 -12.56
CA ILE A 147 1.87 8.84 -11.56
C ILE A 147 1.29 10.10 -10.88
N LEU A 148 2.12 11.06 -10.50
CA LEU A 148 1.65 12.30 -9.88
C LEU A 148 0.78 13.13 -10.85
N LEU A 149 1.17 13.24 -12.11
CA LEU A 149 0.40 13.93 -13.15
C LEU A 149 -0.94 13.25 -13.41
N LEU A 150 -0.97 11.91 -13.49
CA LEU A 150 -2.21 11.16 -13.70
C LEU A 150 -3.15 11.29 -12.51
N LYS A 151 -2.65 11.18 -11.27
CA LYS A 151 -3.47 11.41 -10.05
C LYS A 151 -4.08 12.80 -10.06
N PHE A 152 -3.27 13.82 -10.33
CA PHE A 152 -3.72 15.21 -10.43
C PHE A 152 -4.81 15.37 -11.49
N ALA A 153 -4.56 14.92 -12.72
CA ALA A 153 -5.47 15.08 -13.83
C ALA A 153 -6.81 14.36 -13.59
N LEU A 154 -6.75 13.13 -13.05
CA LEU A 154 -7.95 12.34 -12.76
C LEU A 154 -8.77 12.97 -11.63
N LEU A 155 -8.15 13.40 -10.53
CA LEU A 155 -8.85 14.09 -9.45
C LEU A 155 -9.45 15.43 -9.90
N ALA A 156 -8.70 16.20 -10.70
CA ALA A 156 -9.17 17.47 -11.24
C ALA A 156 -10.36 17.31 -12.22
N SER A 157 -10.49 16.13 -12.84
CA SER A 157 -11.58 15.84 -13.78
C SER A 157 -12.89 15.41 -13.09
N LEU A 158 -12.85 15.06 -11.80
CA LEU A 158 -14.02 14.62 -11.06
C LEU A 158 -14.83 15.81 -10.55
N ASN A 159 -16.15 15.63 -10.52
CA ASN A 159 -17.04 16.55 -9.81
C ASN A 159 -16.71 16.53 -8.31
N LEU A 160 -16.80 17.69 -7.67
CA LEU A 160 -16.45 17.87 -6.25
C LEU A 160 -17.15 16.84 -5.33
N GLN A 161 -18.41 16.52 -5.63
CA GLN A 161 -19.23 15.58 -4.85
C GLN A 161 -18.73 14.13 -4.95
N LEU A 162 -18.06 13.77 -6.05
CA LEU A 162 -17.56 12.42 -6.29
C LEU A 162 -16.16 12.18 -5.73
N ILE A 163 -15.39 13.23 -5.44
CA ILE A 163 -14.02 13.11 -4.92
C ILE A 163 -13.99 12.34 -3.58
N PRO A 164 -14.83 12.67 -2.57
CA PRO A 164 -14.92 11.88 -1.33
C PRO A 164 -15.15 10.40 -1.58
N LEU A 165 -16.10 10.10 -2.47
CA LEU A 165 -16.53 8.74 -2.80
C LEU A 165 -15.41 7.94 -3.45
N ALA A 166 -14.70 8.57 -4.39
CA ALA A 166 -13.53 8.02 -5.03
C ALA A 166 -12.44 7.70 -3.99
N LEU A 167 -12.10 8.66 -3.13
CA LEU A 167 -11.03 8.48 -2.13
C LEU A 167 -11.36 7.35 -1.14
N LEU A 168 -12.57 7.36 -0.56
CA LEU A 168 -13.05 6.34 0.39
C LEU A 168 -13.07 4.93 -0.20
N THR A 169 -13.17 4.81 -1.52
CA THR A 169 -13.17 3.52 -2.22
C THR A 169 -11.75 3.10 -2.62
N ILE A 170 -10.97 4.02 -3.18
CA ILE A 170 -9.72 3.72 -3.88
C ILE A 170 -8.58 3.42 -2.93
N LEU A 171 -8.38 4.21 -1.88
CA LEU A 171 -7.23 4.04 -0.99
C LEU A 171 -7.30 2.73 -0.19
N PRO A 172 -8.44 2.31 0.39
CA PRO A 172 -8.55 0.99 1.03
C PRO A 172 -8.26 -0.16 0.06
N ILE A 173 -8.77 -0.10 -1.16
CA ILE A 173 -8.54 -1.12 -2.20
C ILE A 173 -7.06 -1.15 -2.61
N SER A 174 -6.41 0.00 -2.78
CA SER A 174 -4.98 0.07 -3.05
C SER A 174 -4.16 -0.63 -1.96
N ARG A 175 -4.46 -0.38 -0.69
CA ARG A 175 -3.76 -1.04 0.44
C ARG A 175 -4.07 -2.53 0.54
N TRP A 176 -5.27 -2.97 0.16
CA TRP A 176 -5.58 -4.39 0.00
C TRP A 176 -4.65 -5.09 -1.00
N THR A 177 -4.36 -4.47 -2.14
CA THR A 177 -3.51 -5.10 -3.16
C THR A 177 -2.08 -5.35 -2.69
N MET A 178 -1.58 -4.57 -1.73
CA MET A 178 -0.29 -4.83 -1.08
C MET A 178 -0.32 -6.14 -0.29
N VAL A 179 -1.37 -6.35 0.53
CA VAL A 179 -1.55 -7.57 1.35
C VAL A 179 -1.69 -8.80 0.46
N GLN A 180 -2.49 -8.68 -0.60
CA GLN A 180 -2.65 -9.72 -1.61
C GLN A 180 -1.31 -10.11 -2.23
N ALA A 181 -0.50 -9.14 -2.65
CA ALA A 181 0.79 -9.38 -3.28
C ALA A 181 1.81 -10.01 -2.32
N MET A 182 1.86 -9.53 -1.08
CA MET A 182 2.69 -10.11 -0.01
C MET A 182 2.39 -11.58 0.22
N TYR A 183 1.11 -11.98 0.14
CA TYR A 183 0.69 -13.38 0.27
C TYR A 183 0.88 -14.21 -1.01
N ALA A 184 0.66 -13.63 -2.19
CA ALA A 184 0.65 -14.37 -3.45
C ALA A 184 2.04 -14.68 -4.02
N PHE A 185 3.04 -13.78 -3.86
CA PHE A 185 4.31 -13.87 -4.58
C PHE A 185 5.53 -14.03 -3.68
N PRO A 186 6.56 -14.83 -4.07
CA PRO A 186 7.77 -14.99 -3.28
C PRO A 186 8.53 -13.66 -3.11
N SER A 187 9.35 -13.56 -2.07
CA SER A 187 10.26 -12.42 -1.90
C SER A 187 11.42 -12.53 -2.88
N ALA A 188 11.76 -11.45 -3.60
CA ALA A 188 12.94 -11.40 -4.47
C ALA A 188 14.26 -11.37 -3.68
N ARG A 189 14.20 -10.98 -2.40
CA ARG A 189 15.38 -10.86 -1.53
C ARG A 189 15.28 -11.88 -0.39
N ALA A 190 16.40 -12.50 -0.04
CA ALA A 190 16.48 -13.40 1.11
C ALA A 190 16.38 -12.65 2.46
N THR A 191 16.74 -11.37 2.48
CA THR A 191 16.74 -10.50 3.66
C THR A 191 16.15 -9.12 3.34
N GLY A 192 15.81 -8.37 4.38
CA GLY A 192 15.25 -7.02 4.29
C GLY A 192 13.73 -6.99 4.45
N LEU A 193 13.17 -5.78 4.40
CA LEU A 193 11.76 -5.51 4.71
C LEU A 193 10.80 -6.40 3.90
N GLY A 194 10.98 -6.50 2.57
CA GLY A 194 10.09 -7.33 1.73
C GLY A 194 10.06 -8.82 2.10
N ALA A 195 11.18 -9.38 2.57
CA ALA A 195 11.26 -10.78 3.03
C ALA A 195 10.55 -10.96 4.37
N ALA A 196 10.76 -10.03 5.30
CA ALA A 196 10.04 -10.00 6.57
C ALA A 196 8.53 -9.82 6.34
N PHE A 197 8.11 -9.03 5.35
CA PHE A 197 6.70 -8.76 5.08
C PHE A 197 5.96 -10.02 4.65
N ARG A 198 6.50 -10.78 3.71
CA ARG A 198 5.87 -12.03 3.27
C ARG A 198 5.69 -13.02 4.42
N GLN A 199 6.69 -13.12 5.30
CA GLN A 199 6.61 -14.02 6.45
C GLN A 199 5.48 -13.62 7.43
N THR A 200 5.06 -12.35 7.44
CA THR A 200 4.03 -11.87 8.37
C THR A 200 2.59 -11.98 7.87
N VAL A 201 2.35 -12.32 6.60
CA VAL A 201 0.99 -12.42 6.05
C VAL A 201 0.51 -13.86 6.07
N THR A 202 -0.34 -14.18 7.04
CA THR A 202 -1.03 -15.47 7.14
C THR A 202 -2.30 -15.48 6.28
N ARG A 203 -2.85 -16.68 6.03
CA ARG A 203 -4.13 -16.83 5.31
C ARG A 203 -5.27 -16.09 6.02
N ASP A 204 -5.29 -16.11 7.35
CA ASP A 204 -6.32 -15.44 8.13
C ASP A 204 -6.23 -13.92 7.99
N ARG A 205 -5.01 -13.36 8.05
CA ARG A 205 -4.78 -11.92 7.82
C ARG A 205 -5.19 -11.48 6.41
N LEU A 206 -4.92 -12.32 5.40
CA LEU A 206 -5.38 -12.09 4.04
C LEU A 206 -6.92 -12.07 3.96
N ILE A 207 -7.59 -13.06 4.54
CA ILE A 207 -9.07 -13.13 4.52
C ILE A 207 -9.66 -11.93 5.26
N CYS A 208 -9.12 -11.57 6.42
CA CYS A 208 -9.56 -10.40 7.18
C CYS A 208 -9.42 -9.11 6.36
N ALA A 209 -8.25 -8.88 5.74
CA ALA A 209 -8.05 -7.70 4.89
C ALA A 209 -8.99 -7.69 3.67
N ALA A 210 -9.23 -8.86 3.05
CA ALA A 210 -10.14 -8.99 1.90
C ALA A 210 -11.58 -8.61 2.29
N VAL A 211 -12.11 -9.24 3.34
CA VAL A 211 -13.47 -9.02 3.83
C VAL A 211 -13.66 -7.57 4.28
N LEU A 212 -12.71 -7.04 5.04
CA LEU A 212 -12.74 -5.65 5.48
C LEU A 212 -12.80 -4.69 4.29
N THR A 213 -11.98 -4.91 3.27
CA THR A 213 -11.94 -4.03 2.09
C THR A 213 -13.20 -4.16 1.25
N LEU A 214 -13.77 -5.36 1.13
CA LEU A 214 -15.04 -5.59 0.45
C LEU A 214 -16.19 -4.85 1.15
N ILE A 215 -16.24 -4.88 2.48
CA ILE A 215 -17.20 -4.12 3.28
C ILE A 215 -17.05 -2.63 3.01
N ILE A 216 -15.81 -2.11 3.11
CA ILE A 216 -15.55 -0.68 2.85
C ILE A 216 -15.96 -0.29 1.43
N ALA A 217 -15.59 -1.10 0.43
CA ALA A 217 -15.92 -0.84 -0.98
C ALA A 217 -17.44 -0.83 -1.23
N TRP A 218 -18.18 -1.75 -0.61
CA TRP A 218 -19.64 -1.81 -0.69
C TRP A 218 -20.31 -0.58 -0.06
N PHE A 219 -19.90 -0.19 1.14
CA PHE A 219 -20.48 0.97 1.82
C PHE A 219 -20.07 2.30 1.22
N ALA A 220 -18.88 2.38 0.62
CA ALA A 220 -18.45 3.56 -0.10
C ALA A 220 -19.22 3.67 -1.43
N SER A 221 -19.08 2.71 -2.35
CA SER A 221 -19.51 2.87 -3.75
C SER A 221 -20.42 1.75 -4.28
N HIS A 222 -21.05 0.97 -3.40
CA HIS A 222 -21.96 -0.13 -3.78
C HIS A 222 -21.36 -1.06 -4.84
N LEU A 223 -22.10 -1.32 -5.92
CA LEU A 223 -21.68 -2.18 -7.03
C LEU A 223 -20.40 -1.69 -7.70
N VAL A 224 -20.23 -0.37 -7.86
CA VAL A 224 -19.00 0.20 -8.45
C VAL A 224 -17.81 -0.15 -7.56
N GLY A 225 -17.94 -0.03 -6.24
CA GLY A 225 -16.90 -0.43 -5.30
C GLY A 225 -16.49 -1.90 -5.44
N LEU A 226 -17.46 -2.81 -5.61
CA LEU A 226 -17.18 -4.23 -5.82
C LEU A 226 -16.47 -4.51 -7.16
N ILE A 227 -16.88 -3.83 -8.24
CA ILE A 227 -16.21 -3.91 -9.54
C ILE A 227 -14.76 -3.45 -9.42
N LEU A 228 -14.52 -2.31 -8.78
CA LEU A 228 -13.17 -1.77 -8.58
C LEU A 228 -12.31 -2.71 -7.73
N TRP A 229 -12.87 -3.32 -6.68
CA TRP A 229 -12.15 -4.28 -5.86
C TRP A 229 -11.71 -5.51 -6.67
N PHE A 230 -12.60 -6.04 -7.51
CA PHE A 230 -12.29 -7.18 -8.37
C PHE A 230 -11.24 -6.83 -9.42
N CYS A 231 -11.41 -5.70 -10.12
CA CYS A 231 -10.44 -5.21 -11.10
C CYS A 231 -9.07 -4.97 -10.47
N ALA A 232 -9.01 -4.31 -9.31
CA ALA A 232 -7.76 -4.09 -8.59
C ALA A 232 -7.06 -5.41 -8.25
N THR A 233 -7.82 -6.37 -7.70
CA THR A 233 -7.31 -7.69 -7.31
C THR A 233 -6.72 -8.46 -8.50
N LEU A 234 -7.35 -8.37 -9.68
CA LEU A 234 -6.86 -9.00 -10.90
C LEU A 234 -5.62 -8.28 -11.47
N ILE A 235 -5.69 -6.96 -11.61
CA ILE A 235 -4.62 -6.16 -12.22
C ILE A 235 -3.37 -6.17 -11.33
N SER A 236 -3.50 -6.05 -10.02
CA SER A 236 -2.38 -6.14 -9.08
C SER A 236 -1.70 -7.51 -9.14
N TRP A 237 -2.46 -8.59 -9.30
CA TRP A 237 -1.92 -9.93 -9.44
C TRP A 237 -1.14 -10.07 -10.76
N LEU A 238 -1.65 -9.53 -11.87
CA LEU A 238 -0.93 -9.53 -13.15
C LEU A 238 0.37 -8.73 -13.07
N ILE A 239 0.35 -7.54 -12.45
CA ILE A 239 1.56 -6.73 -12.23
C ILE A 239 2.53 -7.47 -11.31
N GLY A 240 2.06 -8.03 -10.20
CA GLY A 240 2.89 -8.81 -9.27
C GLY A 240 3.55 -10.02 -9.94
N ARG A 241 2.83 -10.71 -10.83
CA ARG A 241 3.37 -11.81 -11.63
C ARG A 241 4.44 -11.32 -12.62
N TRP A 242 4.21 -10.18 -13.27
CA TRP A 242 5.19 -9.57 -14.17
C TRP A 242 6.47 -9.14 -13.42
N ILE A 243 6.35 -8.43 -12.29
CA ILE A 243 7.49 -8.05 -11.45
C ILE A 243 8.24 -9.30 -10.96
N THR A 244 7.51 -10.33 -10.52
CA THR A 244 8.10 -11.60 -10.09
C THR A 244 8.89 -12.26 -11.22
N SER A 245 8.37 -12.26 -12.44
CA SER A 245 9.10 -12.79 -13.60
C SER A 245 10.36 -11.99 -13.94
N ALA A 246 10.39 -10.70 -13.58
CA ALA A 246 11.50 -9.80 -13.87
C ALA A 246 12.58 -9.80 -12.78
N LEU A 247 12.22 -10.01 -11.52
CA LEU A 247 13.10 -9.90 -10.35
C LEU A 247 13.32 -11.22 -9.59
N GLY A 248 12.56 -12.28 -9.90
CA GLY A 248 12.52 -13.52 -9.12
C GLY A 248 11.61 -13.49 -7.90
N GLY A 249 10.86 -12.40 -7.70
CA GLY A 249 9.93 -12.19 -6.58
C GLY A 249 9.55 -10.72 -6.43
N LEU A 250 8.94 -10.35 -5.31
CA LEU A 250 8.62 -8.97 -4.95
C LEU A 250 9.55 -8.42 -3.87
N THR A 251 9.78 -7.11 -3.89
CA THR A 251 10.47 -6.34 -2.83
C THR A 251 9.48 -5.44 -2.07
N GLY A 252 9.96 -4.71 -1.05
CA GLY A 252 9.17 -3.64 -0.41
C GLY A 252 8.68 -2.60 -1.42
N ASP A 253 9.60 -2.20 -2.31
CA ASP A 253 9.41 -1.23 -3.40
C ASP A 253 8.32 -1.70 -4.38
N SER A 254 8.23 -3.01 -4.62
CA SER A 254 7.15 -3.60 -5.43
C SER A 254 5.78 -3.42 -4.79
N TYR A 255 5.66 -3.48 -3.46
CA TYR A 255 4.38 -3.22 -2.79
C TYR A 255 4.02 -1.74 -2.85
N GLY A 256 4.99 -0.84 -2.71
CA GLY A 256 4.81 0.60 -2.94
C GLY A 256 4.34 0.91 -4.37
N THR A 257 4.98 0.28 -5.35
CA THR A 257 4.59 0.34 -6.77
C THR A 257 3.15 -0.08 -6.98
N LEU A 258 2.74 -1.22 -6.43
CA LEU A 258 1.36 -1.69 -6.54
C LEU A 258 0.39 -0.67 -5.91
N ALA A 259 0.73 -0.11 -4.76
CA ALA A 259 -0.10 0.90 -4.10
C ALA A 259 -0.32 2.13 -5.01
N GLU A 260 0.76 2.70 -5.55
CA GLU A 260 0.74 3.90 -6.40
C GLU A 260 0.03 3.66 -7.75
N VAL A 261 0.34 2.55 -8.41
CA VAL A 261 -0.28 2.19 -9.70
C VAL A 261 -1.77 1.89 -9.52
N MET A 262 -2.15 1.18 -8.45
CA MET A 262 -3.57 0.90 -8.18
C MET A 262 -4.36 2.17 -7.90
N GLU A 263 -3.78 3.16 -7.21
CA GLU A 263 -4.47 4.44 -7.00
C GLU A 263 -4.82 5.11 -8.34
N VAL A 264 -3.90 5.13 -9.31
CA VAL A 264 -4.14 5.70 -10.65
C VAL A 264 -5.12 4.86 -11.46
N VAL A 265 -4.93 3.54 -11.52
CA VAL A 265 -5.80 2.63 -12.27
C VAL A 265 -7.23 2.72 -11.75
N LEU A 266 -7.41 2.72 -10.43
CA LEU A 266 -8.73 2.79 -9.81
C LEU A 266 -9.35 4.18 -9.98
N LEU A 267 -8.58 5.27 -9.91
CA LEU A 267 -9.07 6.61 -10.25
C LEU A 267 -9.57 6.67 -11.69
N LEU A 268 -8.83 6.09 -12.64
CA LEU A 268 -9.24 6.03 -14.05
C LEU A 268 -10.54 5.24 -14.21
N LEU A 269 -10.62 4.04 -13.64
CA LEU A 269 -11.83 3.20 -13.71
C LEU A 269 -13.01 3.88 -13.02
N PHE A 270 -12.82 4.50 -11.86
CA PHE A 270 -13.85 5.27 -11.16
C PHE A 270 -14.35 6.42 -12.02
N THR A 271 -13.46 7.18 -12.65
CA THR A 271 -13.82 8.26 -13.58
C THR A 271 -14.62 7.74 -14.77
N LEU A 272 -14.29 6.57 -15.32
CA LEU A 272 -15.05 5.96 -16.43
C LEU A 272 -16.44 5.46 -15.99
N LEU A 273 -16.54 4.96 -14.76
CA LEU A 273 -17.77 4.46 -14.16
C LEU A 273 -18.61 5.56 -13.48
N ARG A 274 -18.20 6.82 -13.55
CA ARG A 274 -18.84 7.94 -12.83
C ARG A 274 -20.34 8.13 -13.12
N PHE A 275 -20.82 7.62 -14.26
CA PHE A 275 -22.22 7.69 -14.68
C PHE A 275 -23.15 6.70 -13.93
N TRP A 276 -22.58 5.84 -13.08
CA TRP A 276 -23.29 4.85 -12.28
C TRP A 276 -23.55 5.33 -10.84
N PHE A 277 -23.28 6.61 -10.55
CA PHE A 277 -23.51 7.27 -9.27
C PHE A 277 -24.60 8.34 -9.37
#